data_AF-M2PMA7-F1
#
_entry.id   AF-M2PMA7-F1
#
_cell.length_a   1.000
_cell.length_b   1.000
_cell.length_c   1.000
_cell.angle_alpha   90.00
_cell.angle_beta   90.00
_cell.angle_gamma   90.00
#
_symmetry.space_group_name_H-M   'P 1'
#
loop_
_entity.id
_entity.type
_entity.pdbx_description
1 polymer ?
#
loop_
_entity_poly.entity_id
_entity_poly.type
_entity_poly.pdbx_seq_one_letter_code
_entity_poly.pdbx_strand_id
1 'polypeptide(L)'
;MDTNQFVGEVQNLMHRQPQQLTQQQPSSQHLLPLFPPVPSAVFATAYPNYCSKAGIHPDPSQLNQDGRQIDLHQLHVEVINLGTFHSIMHNDDAWAIIGGKLGFVQFQASDTEPVKCSPDVATHLQHVYKKYLSSFDLTYIASILQRKNDLRNQNPQANEKHMPPQDPGCNVRIPPQNSGVVSSVNSTSTSIKWQRPPPTPKEEEQGAQLVDQMKCELIGRLDNLRSFDLPDHQRLEFDAILEQVYQYAQEIEPNLPRLACFWKPEAVRHVVAMIVAAQYQKHLLDSRTPQYTIELNALRHISKHFQAALEQYNSTEASLCPEIAQN
;
A
#
# COMPACT_ATOMS: atom_id res chain seq x y z
N MET A 1 22.08 3.70 18.92
CA MET A 1 21.55 3.78 17.55
C MET A 1 20.40 2.79 17.48
N ASP A 2 19.21 3.30 17.16
CA ASP A 2 17.95 2.61 17.35
C ASP A 2 17.66 1.59 16.25
N THR A 3 17.43 0.34 16.67
CA THR A 3 17.15 -0.85 15.86
C THR A 3 15.88 -0.74 14.98
N ASN A 4 15.04 0.27 15.24
CA ASN A 4 13.89 0.61 14.39
C ASN A 4 14.31 1.33 13.09
N GLN A 5 15.55 1.81 13.00
CA GLN A 5 16.05 2.56 11.85
C GLN A 5 16.36 1.65 10.65
N PHE A 6 16.78 0.39 10.82
CA PHE A 6 17.09 -0.49 9.69
C PHE A 6 15.84 -1.16 9.10
N VAL A 7 14.88 -1.61 9.92
CA VAL A 7 13.55 -2.01 9.40
C VAL A 7 12.89 -0.79 8.75
N GLY A 8 13.03 0.39 9.37
CA GLY A 8 12.65 1.66 8.78
C GLY A 8 13.44 2.04 7.51
N GLU A 9 14.70 1.61 7.33
CA GLU A 9 15.54 1.88 6.16
C GLU A 9 15.29 0.91 5.03
N VAL A 10 14.98 -0.36 5.28
CA VAL A 10 14.50 -1.29 4.24
C VAL A 10 13.10 -0.86 3.79
N GLN A 11 12.25 -0.38 4.72
CA GLN A 11 10.94 0.18 4.42
C GLN A 11 11.03 1.59 3.77
N ASN A 12 12.06 2.40 4.08
CA ASN A 12 12.36 3.68 3.40
C ASN A 12 13.06 3.50 2.06
N LEU A 13 13.93 2.49 1.89
CA LEU A 13 14.51 2.11 0.59
C LEU A 13 13.40 1.65 -0.35
N MET A 14 12.31 1.08 0.17
CA MET A 14 11.12 0.79 -0.62
C MET A 14 10.38 2.03 -1.17
N HIS A 15 10.61 3.22 -0.59
CA HIS A 15 9.94 4.48 -0.98
C HIS A 15 10.85 5.55 -1.63
N ARG A 16 12.15 5.30 -1.80
CA ARG A 16 13.08 6.32 -2.32
C ARG A 16 13.36 6.20 -3.82
N GLN A 17 12.89 7.18 -4.58
CA GLN A 17 13.27 7.46 -5.98
C GLN A 17 14.63 8.21 -6.00
N PRO A 18 15.56 7.95 -6.95
CA PRO A 18 16.86 8.61 -6.95
C PRO A 18 16.76 10.04 -7.47
N GLN A 19 17.08 11.04 -6.63
CA GLN A 19 17.44 12.39 -7.08
C GLN A 19 18.94 12.64 -6.88
N GLN A 20 19.55 13.18 -7.93
CA GLN A 20 20.96 13.46 -8.10
C GLN A 20 21.43 14.68 -7.27
N LEU A 21 22.72 14.64 -6.92
CA LEU A 21 23.48 15.75 -6.33
C LEU A 21 23.68 16.89 -7.35
N THR A 22 23.04 18.04 -7.13
CA THR A 22 23.65 19.36 -7.42
C THR A 22 22.99 20.49 -6.60
N GLN A 23 23.82 21.16 -5.81
CA GLN A 23 23.84 22.58 -5.41
C GLN A 23 22.49 23.34 -5.20
N GLN A 24 22.22 23.56 -3.90
CA GLN A 24 21.46 24.65 -3.25
C GLN A 24 20.61 25.61 -4.10
N GLN A 25 19.29 25.43 -3.97
CA GLN A 25 18.29 26.50 -3.96
C GLN A 25 17.15 26.03 -3.03
N PRO A 26 16.55 26.89 -2.16
CA PRO A 26 15.44 26.47 -1.31
C PRO A 26 14.16 26.45 -2.16
N SER A 27 14.00 25.40 -2.95
CA SER A 27 12.69 25.04 -3.50
C SER A 27 12.01 24.17 -2.46
N SER A 28 10.94 24.70 -1.87
CA SER A 28 9.92 23.92 -1.20
C SER A 28 9.54 22.77 -2.12
N GLN A 29 10.09 21.58 -1.89
CA GLN A 29 9.79 20.41 -2.70
C GLN A 29 8.35 20.01 -2.39
N HIS A 30 7.41 20.60 -3.13
CA HIS A 30 6.07 20.06 -3.29
C HIS A 30 6.24 18.74 -4.05
N LEU A 31 6.57 17.67 -3.32
CA LEU A 31 6.40 16.31 -3.82
C LEU A 31 4.97 16.23 -4.34
N LEU A 32 4.82 15.93 -5.64
CA LEU A 32 3.50 15.82 -6.24
C LEU A 32 2.72 14.73 -5.48
N PRO A 33 1.46 15.01 -5.07
CA PRO A 33 0.66 14.03 -4.36
C PRO A 33 0.57 12.73 -5.17
N LEU A 34 0.81 11.59 -4.51
CA LEU A 34 0.72 10.26 -5.15
C LEU A 34 -0.70 9.96 -5.66
N PHE A 35 -1.70 10.58 -5.03
CA PHE A 35 -3.10 10.53 -5.42
C PHE A 35 -3.67 11.96 -5.43
N PRO A 36 -4.41 12.36 -6.48
CA PRO A 36 -5.08 13.66 -6.45
C PRO A 36 -6.16 13.65 -5.35
N PRO A 37 -6.32 14.73 -4.57
CA PRO A 37 -7.43 14.84 -3.63
C PRO A 37 -8.78 14.97 -4.36
N VAL A 38 -9.87 14.57 -3.69
CA VAL A 38 -11.22 14.70 -4.24
C VAL A 38 -11.57 16.19 -4.37
N PRO A 39 -12.00 16.68 -5.55
CA PRO A 39 -12.44 18.06 -5.69
C PRO A 39 -13.66 18.36 -4.81
N SER A 40 -13.73 19.57 -4.26
CA SER A 40 -14.78 19.97 -3.28
C SER A 40 -16.21 19.67 -3.77
N ALA A 41 -16.54 19.99 -5.03
CA ALA A 41 -17.85 19.71 -5.60
C ALA A 41 -18.20 18.21 -5.64
N VAL A 42 -17.22 17.36 -5.93
CA VAL A 42 -17.38 15.91 -5.92
C VAL A 42 -17.51 15.40 -4.50
N PHE A 43 -16.70 15.91 -3.57
CA PHE A 43 -16.74 15.54 -2.16
C PHE A 43 -18.10 15.87 -1.52
N ALA A 44 -18.63 17.07 -1.76
CA ALA A 44 -19.94 17.52 -1.25
C ALA A 44 -21.09 16.61 -1.69
N THR A 45 -20.95 15.93 -2.82
CA THR A 45 -21.96 14.96 -3.32
C THR A 45 -21.64 13.54 -2.85
N ALA A 46 -20.38 13.10 -2.95
CA ALA A 46 -19.99 11.72 -2.69
C ALA A 46 -19.97 11.36 -1.20
N TYR A 47 -19.51 12.28 -0.35
CA TYR A 47 -19.30 12.00 1.06
C TYR A 47 -20.61 11.81 1.85
N PRO A 48 -21.66 12.64 1.71
CA PRO A 48 -22.95 12.38 2.37
C PRO A 48 -23.61 11.07 1.92
N ASN A 49 -23.48 10.74 0.63
CA ASN A 49 -23.96 9.48 0.08
C ASN A 49 -23.21 8.27 0.69
N TYR A 50 -21.90 8.39 0.84
CA TYR A 50 -21.09 7.40 1.54
C TYR A 50 -21.51 7.25 3.00
N CYS A 51 -21.66 8.36 3.73
CA CYS A 51 -22.11 8.37 5.13
C CYS A 51 -23.45 7.66 5.30
N SER A 52 -24.41 7.94 4.42
CA SER A 52 -25.74 7.31 4.43
C SER A 52 -25.67 5.80 4.21
N LYS A 53 -24.77 5.33 3.34
CA LYS A 53 -24.57 3.89 3.07
C LYS A 53 -23.80 3.17 4.18
N ALA A 54 -22.82 3.84 4.78
CA ALA A 54 -21.96 3.29 5.82
C ALA A 54 -22.58 3.40 7.22
N GLY A 55 -23.74 4.03 7.36
CA GLY A 55 -24.36 4.30 8.67
C GLY A 55 -23.53 5.26 9.54
N ILE A 56 -22.75 6.13 8.90
CA ILE A 56 -21.89 7.11 9.59
C ILE A 56 -22.67 8.41 9.71
N HIS A 57 -22.84 8.90 10.94
CA HIS A 57 -23.45 10.19 11.23
C HIS A 57 -22.39 11.09 11.89
N PRO A 58 -21.79 12.04 11.15
CA PRO A 58 -20.86 13.00 11.73
C PRO A 58 -21.54 13.81 12.83
N ASP A 59 -20.98 13.74 14.04
CA ASP A 59 -21.51 14.46 15.19
C ASP A 59 -20.95 15.88 15.18
N PRO A 60 -21.80 16.93 15.06
CA PRO A 60 -21.34 18.31 15.01
C PRO A 60 -20.52 18.73 16.23
N SER A 61 -20.76 18.12 17.40
CA SER A 61 -20.00 18.41 18.62
C SER A 61 -18.56 17.90 18.55
N GLN A 62 -18.34 16.77 17.87
CA GLN A 62 -17.01 16.19 17.66
C GLN A 62 -16.26 16.84 16.50
N LEU A 63 -16.95 17.60 15.66
CA LEU A 63 -16.36 18.40 14.60
C LEU A 63 -16.12 19.84 15.04
N ASN A 64 -16.25 20.16 16.33
CA ASN A 64 -16.02 21.49 16.85
C ASN A 64 -14.86 21.45 17.87
N GLN A 65 -13.79 22.19 17.57
CA GLN A 65 -12.62 22.33 18.43
C GLN A 65 -12.40 23.82 18.68
N ASP A 66 -12.44 24.22 19.95
CA ASP A 66 -12.24 25.61 20.38
C ASP A 66 -13.17 26.64 19.69
N GLY A 67 -14.43 26.23 19.43
CA GLY A 67 -15.43 27.07 18.78
C GLY A 67 -15.30 27.15 17.26
N ARG A 68 -14.39 26.39 16.65
CA ARG A 68 -14.21 26.30 15.20
C ARG A 68 -14.64 24.93 14.69
N GLN A 69 -15.40 24.95 13.60
CA GLN A 69 -15.79 23.72 12.93
C GLN A 69 -14.65 23.18 12.07
N ILE A 70 -14.38 21.88 12.18
CA ILE A 70 -13.42 21.15 11.35
C ILE A 70 -14.06 20.91 9.99
N ASP A 71 -13.49 21.52 8.94
CA ASP A 71 -13.86 21.23 7.56
C ASP A 71 -13.30 19.86 7.15
N LEU A 72 -14.19 18.87 7.02
CA LEU A 72 -13.83 17.51 6.64
C LEU A 72 -13.25 17.41 5.22
N HIS A 73 -13.66 18.28 4.29
CA HIS A 73 -13.09 18.30 2.94
C HIS A 73 -11.66 18.83 2.97
N GLN A 74 -11.40 19.93 3.68
CA GLN A 74 -10.05 20.47 3.79
C GLN A 74 -9.12 19.50 4.55
N LEU A 75 -9.62 18.85 5.61
CA LEU A 75 -8.88 17.81 6.33
C LEU A 75 -8.50 16.65 5.42
N HIS A 76 -9.42 16.18 4.57
CA HIS A 76 -9.14 15.18 3.53
C HIS A 76 -8.04 15.65 2.57
N VAL A 77 -8.15 16.86 2.03
CA VAL A 77 -7.19 17.42 1.07
C VAL A 77 -5.77 17.46 1.67
N GLU A 78 -5.64 17.98 2.90
CA GLU A 78 -4.33 18.09 3.55
C GLU A 78 -3.71 16.73 3.86
N VAL A 79 -4.53 15.76 4.31
CA VAL A 79 -4.05 14.40 4.52
C VAL A 79 -3.54 13.81 3.21
N ILE A 80 -4.35 13.78 2.14
CA ILE A 80 -3.97 13.19 0.85
C ILE A 80 -2.71 13.86 0.25
N ASN A 81 -2.56 15.18 0.41
CA ASN A 81 -1.38 15.91 -0.06
C ASN A 81 -0.10 15.55 0.71
N LEU A 82 -0.20 15.29 2.01
CA LEU A 82 0.94 14.87 2.85
C LEU A 82 1.25 13.38 2.70
N GLY A 83 0.25 12.56 2.39
CA GLY A 83 0.40 11.11 2.16
C GLY A 83 -0.92 10.36 2.31
N THR A 84 -0.88 9.03 2.23
CA THR A 84 -2.08 8.26 2.60
C THR A 84 -2.21 8.20 4.12
N PHE A 85 -3.40 7.92 4.65
CA PHE A 85 -3.60 7.76 6.09
C PHE A 85 -2.56 6.83 6.73
N HIS A 86 -2.21 5.72 6.07
CA HIS A 86 -1.24 4.74 6.59
C HIS A 86 0.17 5.32 6.78
N SER A 87 0.60 6.27 5.94
CA SER A 87 1.92 6.88 6.08
C SER A 87 1.97 7.96 7.16
N ILE A 88 0.85 8.63 7.43
CA ILE A 88 0.78 9.72 8.43
C ILE A 88 0.20 9.29 9.78
N MET A 89 -0.38 8.09 9.88
CA MET A 89 -1.09 7.64 11.08
C MET A 89 -0.21 7.68 12.35
N HIS A 90 1.08 7.41 12.22
CA HIS A 90 2.04 7.39 13.34
C HIS A 90 2.97 8.61 13.38
N ASN A 91 2.71 9.63 12.57
CA ASN A 91 3.53 10.83 12.49
C ASN A 91 2.80 12.00 13.16
N ASP A 92 3.06 12.20 14.45
CA ASP A 92 2.43 13.25 15.24
C ASP A 92 2.74 14.66 14.70
N ASP A 93 3.94 14.85 14.16
CA ASP A 93 4.34 16.13 13.56
C ASP A 93 3.52 16.44 12.29
N ALA A 94 3.17 15.42 11.50
CA ALA A 94 2.31 15.59 10.34
C ALA A 94 0.91 16.10 10.73
N TRP A 95 0.32 15.57 11.80
CA TRP A 95 -0.98 16.04 12.31
C TRP A 95 -0.90 17.46 12.86
N ALA A 96 0.20 17.81 13.52
CA ALA A 96 0.43 19.18 13.99
C ALA A 96 0.47 20.18 12.82
N ILE A 97 1.16 19.83 11.72
CA ILE A 97 1.23 20.64 10.50
C ILE A 97 -0.15 20.74 9.83
N ILE A 98 -0.89 19.63 9.72
CA ILE A 98 -2.25 19.64 9.17
C ILE A 98 -3.15 20.58 9.96
N GLY A 99 -3.14 20.50 11.29
CA GLY A 99 -3.94 21.41 12.13
C GLY A 99 -3.55 22.88 11.97
N GLY A 100 -2.25 23.16 11.83
CA GLY A 100 -1.77 24.51 11.49
C GLY A 100 -2.36 25.02 10.18
N LYS A 101 -2.36 24.19 9.13
CA LYS A 101 -2.95 24.54 7.82
C LYS A 101 -4.47 24.69 7.84
N LEU A 102 -5.16 23.94 8.70
CA LEU A 102 -6.60 24.11 8.95
C LEU A 102 -6.94 25.36 9.77
N GLY A 103 -5.93 26.15 10.16
CA GLY A 103 -6.10 27.40 10.88
C GLY A 103 -6.11 27.25 12.40
N PHE A 104 -5.88 26.06 12.95
CA PHE A 104 -5.70 25.83 14.39
C PHE A 104 -4.26 26.18 14.83
N VAL A 105 -3.76 27.33 14.40
CA VAL A 105 -2.36 27.73 14.62
C VAL A 105 -2.15 28.07 16.09
N GLN A 106 -1.22 27.37 16.72
CA GLN A 106 -0.69 27.72 18.05
C GLN A 106 0.77 28.16 17.96
N PHE A 107 1.54 27.54 17.06
CA PHE A 107 2.92 27.90 16.76
C PHE A 107 2.96 28.57 15.39
N GLN A 108 3.32 29.85 15.36
CA GLN A 108 3.48 30.59 14.10
C GLN A 108 4.64 30.01 13.29
N ALA A 109 4.55 30.09 11.96
CA ALA A 109 5.63 29.65 11.09
C ALA A 109 6.92 30.45 11.40
N SER A 110 8.05 29.76 11.40
CA SER A 110 9.36 30.39 11.35
C SER A 110 9.92 30.26 9.93
N ASP A 111 11.05 30.91 9.64
CA ASP A 111 11.70 30.80 8.31
C ASP A 111 12.03 29.34 7.92
N THR A 112 12.09 28.43 8.90
CA THR A 112 12.44 27.01 8.70
C THR A 112 11.33 26.02 9.03
N GLU A 113 10.30 26.42 9.77
CA GLU A 113 9.25 25.50 10.25
C GLU A 113 7.84 25.93 9.83
N PRO A 114 7.01 24.98 9.34
CA PRO A 114 5.62 25.27 9.00
C PRO A 114 4.79 25.66 10.23
N VAL A 115 3.65 26.31 10.01
CA VAL A 115 2.65 26.52 11.07
C VAL A 115 2.21 25.18 11.66
N LYS A 116 2.11 25.11 12.99
CA LYS A 116 1.68 23.91 13.72
C LYS A 116 0.56 24.23 14.72
N CYS A 117 -0.31 23.25 14.96
CA CYS A 117 -1.30 23.30 16.05
C CYS A 117 -0.74 22.71 17.35
N SER A 118 -1.56 22.72 18.40
CA SER A 118 -1.26 22.06 19.66
C SER A 118 -1.30 20.53 19.53
N PRO A 119 -0.58 19.78 20.39
CA PRO A 119 -0.68 18.31 20.45
C PRO A 119 -2.12 17.81 20.64
N ASP A 120 -2.91 18.47 21.50
CA ASP A 120 -4.30 18.10 21.77
C ASP A 120 -5.17 18.21 20.50
N VAL A 121 -5.00 19.29 19.74
CA VAL A 121 -5.71 19.48 18.46
C VAL A 121 -5.24 18.45 17.44
N ALA A 122 -3.95 18.15 17.36
CA ALA A 122 -3.41 17.15 16.45
C ALA A 122 -4.01 15.75 16.71
N THR A 123 -4.04 15.31 17.97
CA THR A 123 -4.68 14.05 18.37
C THR A 123 -6.18 14.05 18.07
N HIS A 124 -6.86 15.17 18.30
CA HIS A 124 -8.28 15.29 17.98
C HIS A 124 -8.54 15.19 16.47
N LEU A 125 -7.77 15.88 15.62
CA LEU A 125 -7.86 15.80 14.16
C LEU A 125 -7.60 14.37 13.65
N GLN A 126 -6.61 13.68 14.21
CA GLN A 126 -6.32 12.29 13.90
C GLN A 126 -7.53 11.39 14.23
N HIS A 127 -8.17 11.61 15.38
CA HIS A 127 -9.37 10.86 15.78
C HIS A 127 -10.56 11.14 14.86
N VAL A 128 -10.84 12.41 14.56
CA VAL A 128 -11.89 12.85 13.63
C VAL A 128 -11.69 12.24 12.25
N TYR A 129 -10.47 12.33 11.70
CA TYR A 129 -10.15 11.72 10.42
C TYR A 129 -10.35 10.20 10.44
N LYS A 130 -9.82 9.52 11.46
CA LYS A 130 -9.96 8.06 11.60
C LYS A 130 -11.43 7.64 11.63
N LYS A 131 -12.26 8.38 12.36
CA LYS A 131 -13.68 8.08 12.55
C LYS A 131 -14.53 8.37 11.31
N TYR A 132 -14.26 9.47 10.61
CA TYR A 132 -15.18 10.00 9.60
C TYR A 132 -14.66 9.91 8.16
N LEU A 133 -13.35 9.94 7.92
CA LEU A 133 -12.76 10.05 6.59
C LEU A 133 -11.97 8.82 6.15
N SER A 134 -11.35 8.09 7.08
CA SER A 134 -10.38 7.03 6.75
C SER A 134 -10.92 5.95 5.79
N SER A 135 -12.15 5.47 6.00
CA SER A 135 -12.75 4.44 5.17
C SER A 135 -13.30 4.98 3.83
N PHE A 136 -13.73 6.25 3.81
CA PHE A 136 -14.07 6.94 2.56
C PHE A 136 -12.84 7.07 1.66
N ASP A 137 -11.72 7.54 2.22
CA ASP A 137 -10.47 7.74 1.48
C ASP A 137 -9.85 6.43 1.00
N LEU A 138 -9.92 5.37 1.82
CA LEU A 138 -9.49 4.04 1.40
C LEU A 138 -10.27 3.55 0.16
N THR A 139 -11.58 3.78 0.15
CA THR A 139 -12.46 3.41 -0.98
C THR A 139 -12.14 4.25 -2.22
N TYR A 140 -11.94 5.56 -2.05
CA TYR A 140 -11.55 6.46 -3.11
C TYR A 140 -10.21 6.06 -3.75
N ILE A 141 -9.18 5.83 -2.94
CA ILE A 141 -7.85 5.41 -3.40
C ILE A 141 -7.95 4.07 -4.15
N ALA A 142 -8.68 3.10 -3.62
CA ALA A 142 -8.91 1.82 -4.29
C ALA A 142 -9.54 2.01 -5.69
N SER A 143 -10.50 2.93 -5.83
CA SER A 143 -11.16 3.22 -7.12
C SER A 143 -10.20 3.84 -8.14
N ILE A 144 -9.26 4.69 -7.70
CA ILE A 144 -8.21 5.26 -8.58
C ILE A 144 -7.27 4.16 -9.04
N LEU A 145 -6.82 3.31 -8.12
CA LEU A 145 -5.91 2.20 -8.43
C LEU A 145 -6.56 1.22 -9.42
N GLN A 146 -7.83 0.90 -9.23
CA GLN A 146 -8.60 0.06 -10.15
C GLN A 146 -8.67 0.69 -11.54
N ARG A 147 -9.06 1.98 -11.65
CA ARG A 147 -9.11 2.70 -12.93
C ARG A 147 -7.75 2.71 -13.64
N LYS A 148 -6.66 2.87 -12.89
CA LYS A 148 -5.30 2.84 -13.45
C LYS A 148 -4.95 1.45 -14.00
N ASN A 149 -5.39 0.38 -13.33
CA ASN A 149 -5.22 -0.99 -13.81
C ASN A 149 -6.03 -1.27 -15.08
N ASP A 150 -7.29 -0.81 -15.13
CA ASP A 150 -8.16 -0.98 -16.30
C ASP A 150 -7.61 -0.26 -17.53
N LEU A 151 -7.05 0.95 -17.36
CA LEU A 151 -6.40 1.69 -18.45
C LEU A 151 -5.15 0.98 -18.97
N ARG A 152 -4.36 0.33 -18.08
CA ARG A 152 -3.20 -0.47 -18.49
C ARG A 152 -3.62 -1.72 -19.28
N ASN A 153 -4.73 -2.35 -18.90
CA ASN A 153 -5.22 -3.58 -19.54
C ASN A 153 -5.94 -3.35 -20.88
N GLN A 154 -6.34 -2.11 -21.20
CA GLN A 154 -6.98 -1.77 -22.48
C GLN A 154 -6.01 -1.47 -23.63
N ASN A 155 -4.68 -1.59 -23.41
CA ASN A 155 -3.67 -1.33 -24.44
C ASN A 155 -2.93 -2.53 -25.07
N PRO A 156 -3.53 -3.72 -25.29
CA PRO A 156 -3.02 -4.67 -26.27
C PRO A 156 -3.77 -4.48 -27.60
N GLN A 157 -3.04 -4.26 -28.69
CA GLN A 157 -3.51 -4.10 -30.09
C GLN A 157 -3.79 -2.66 -30.58
N ALA A 158 -2.71 -1.90 -30.77
CA ALA A 158 -2.66 -0.86 -31.80
C ALA A 158 -1.39 -1.01 -32.64
N ASN A 159 -1.09 -2.23 -33.11
CA ASN A 159 -0.16 -2.41 -34.23
C ASN A 159 -0.34 -3.77 -34.92
N GLU A 160 -1.46 -3.96 -35.63
CA GLU A 160 -1.43 -4.78 -36.84
C GLU A 160 -2.32 -4.13 -37.89
N LYS A 161 -1.65 -3.57 -38.89
CA LYS A 161 -2.21 -2.97 -40.09
C LYS A 161 -3.05 -4.01 -40.83
N HIS A 162 -4.35 -3.76 -40.98
CA HIS A 162 -5.16 -4.36 -42.03
C HIS A 162 -5.47 -3.31 -43.11
N MET A 163 -5.17 -3.66 -44.36
CA MET A 163 -5.74 -3.01 -45.56
C MET A 163 -7.21 -3.47 -45.76
N PRO A 164 -8.03 -2.70 -46.52
CA PRO A 164 -9.49 -2.86 -46.56
C PRO A 164 -9.97 -3.75 -47.71
N PRO A 165 -11.26 -4.14 -47.67
CA PRO A 165 -12.11 -3.80 -48.81
C PRO A 165 -13.46 -3.21 -48.39
N GLN A 166 -13.97 -2.37 -49.29
CA GLN A 166 -15.27 -1.70 -49.25
C GLN A 166 -16.40 -2.70 -49.51
N ASP A 167 -17.54 -2.55 -48.81
CA ASP A 167 -18.85 -2.54 -49.46
C ASP A 167 -19.94 -1.88 -48.56
N PRO A 168 -20.95 -1.19 -49.13
CA PRO A 168 -22.00 -0.50 -48.40
C PRO A 168 -23.30 -1.32 -48.36
N GLY A 169 -23.93 -1.44 -47.19
CA GLY A 169 -25.25 -2.06 -47.13
C GLY A 169 -25.90 -2.12 -45.76
N CYS A 170 -26.92 -1.28 -45.59
CA CYS A 170 -28.15 -1.58 -44.85
C CYS A 170 -28.15 -1.57 -43.30
N ASN A 171 -28.79 -0.51 -42.81
CA ASN A 171 -30.10 -0.55 -42.14
C ASN A 171 -30.18 -0.58 -40.59
N VAL A 172 -30.71 0.55 -40.12
CA VAL A 172 -31.38 0.87 -38.85
C VAL A 172 -32.19 -0.29 -38.24
N ARG A 173 -32.02 -0.55 -36.93
CA ARG A 173 -33.15 -0.89 -36.04
C ARG A 173 -32.84 -0.70 -34.55
N ILE A 174 -33.56 0.23 -33.94
CA ILE A 174 -33.70 0.45 -32.50
C ILE A 174 -34.81 -0.48 -31.97
N PRO A 175 -34.65 -1.09 -30.79
CA PRO A 175 -35.78 -1.45 -29.94
C PRO A 175 -35.74 -0.80 -28.54
N PRO A 176 -36.89 -0.79 -27.83
CA PRO A 176 -37.20 0.19 -26.80
C PRO A 176 -36.85 -0.25 -25.38
N GLN A 177 -36.84 0.76 -24.51
CA GLN A 177 -36.75 0.73 -23.05
C GLN A 177 -37.78 -0.23 -22.44
N ASN A 178 -37.33 -1.06 -21.49
CA ASN A 178 -38.23 -1.83 -20.63
C ASN A 178 -38.03 -1.41 -19.17
N SER A 179 -39.16 -1.12 -18.54
CA SER A 179 -39.33 -0.57 -17.21
C SER A 179 -39.66 -1.68 -16.21
N GLY A 180 -39.12 -1.56 -14.99
CA GLY A 180 -39.71 -2.19 -13.80
C GLY A 180 -39.07 -3.51 -13.38
N VAL A 181 -38.55 -3.55 -12.15
CA VAL A 181 -39.14 -4.21 -10.98
C VAL A 181 -38.17 -3.99 -9.82
N VAL A 182 -38.65 -3.31 -8.78
CA VAL A 182 -37.95 -3.12 -7.51
C VAL A 182 -38.27 -4.34 -6.64
N SER A 183 -37.30 -5.23 -6.46
CA SER A 183 -37.40 -6.35 -5.52
C SER A 183 -36.70 -6.01 -4.22
N SER A 184 -37.52 -5.92 -3.17
CA SER A 184 -37.13 -5.80 -1.77
C SER A 184 -36.33 -7.02 -1.32
N VAL A 185 -35.10 -6.82 -0.82
CA VAL A 185 -34.27 -7.89 -0.26
C VAL A 185 -34.18 -7.72 1.26
N ASN A 186 -34.75 -8.70 1.97
CA ASN A 186 -34.57 -8.90 3.41
C ASN A 186 -33.14 -9.41 3.67
N SER A 187 -32.37 -8.68 4.47
CA SER A 187 -31.00 -9.03 4.86
C SER A 187 -31.02 -9.98 6.06
N THR A 188 -30.96 -11.29 5.80
CA THR A 188 -30.53 -12.27 6.80
C THR A 188 -29.00 -12.32 6.82
N SER A 189 -28.44 -12.24 8.03
CA SER A 189 -27.01 -12.24 8.32
C SER A 189 -26.39 -13.60 7.97
N THR A 190 -25.99 -13.79 6.71
CA THR A 190 -25.21 -14.93 6.28
C THR A 190 -23.74 -14.63 6.50
N SER A 191 -23.11 -15.44 7.35
CA SER A 191 -21.65 -15.50 7.48
C SER A 191 -21.06 -15.81 6.12
N ILE A 192 -20.51 -14.79 5.47
CA ILE A 192 -19.95 -14.88 4.11
C ILE A 192 -18.68 -15.73 4.22
N LYS A 193 -18.83 -17.05 3.99
CA LYS A 193 -17.71 -17.93 3.66
C LYS A 193 -17.17 -17.46 2.32
N TRP A 194 -16.08 -16.69 2.34
CA TRP A 194 -15.35 -16.30 1.14
C TRP A 194 -14.64 -17.51 0.54
N GLN A 195 -15.40 -18.35 -0.15
CA GLN A 195 -14.85 -19.38 -1.03
C GLN A 195 -14.50 -18.71 -2.35
N ARG A 196 -13.35 -18.02 -2.38
CA ARG A 196 -12.80 -17.58 -3.66
C ARG A 196 -12.39 -18.83 -4.43
N PRO A 197 -12.79 -18.99 -5.71
CA PRO A 197 -12.33 -20.12 -6.51
C PRO A 197 -10.79 -20.13 -6.61
N PRO A 198 -10.18 -21.32 -6.84
CA PRO A 198 -8.74 -21.43 -7.09
C PRO A 198 -8.30 -20.49 -8.23
N PRO A 199 -7.06 -19.98 -8.22
CA PRO A 199 -6.60 -19.06 -9.25
C PRO A 199 -6.57 -19.77 -10.59
N THR A 200 -6.98 -19.06 -11.62
CA THR A 200 -6.81 -19.54 -12.99
C THR A 200 -5.33 -19.48 -13.40
N PRO A 201 -4.89 -20.31 -14.36
CA PRO A 201 -3.49 -20.26 -14.85
C PRO A 201 -3.06 -18.88 -15.33
N LYS A 202 -4.00 -18.10 -15.89
CA LYS A 202 -3.76 -16.73 -16.33
C LYS A 202 -3.53 -15.77 -15.17
N GLU A 203 -4.27 -15.91 -14.08
CA GLU A 203 -4.05 -15.11 -12.86
C GLU A 203 -2.71 -15.46 -12.21
N GLU A 204 -2.35 -16.75 -12.18
CA GLU A 204 -1.06 -17.20 -11.67
C GLU A 204 0.11 -16.67 -12.51
N GLU A 205 -0.01 -16.65 -13.85
CA GLU A 205 0.96 -16.01 -14.74
C GLU A 205 1.09 -14.50 -14.47
N GLN A 206 -0.03 -13.80 -14.25
CA GLN A 206 0.00 -12.38 -13.86
C GLN A 206 0.68 -12.17 -12.49
N GLY A 207 0.44 -13.08 -11.54
CA GLY A 207 1.11 -13.11 -10.25
C GLY A 207 2.62 -13.30 -10.39
N ALA A 208 3.07 -14.20 -11.27
CA ALA A 208 4.48 -14.40 -11.57
C ALA A 208 5.13 -13.13 -12.14
N GLN A 209 4.50 -12.49 -13.14
CA GLN A 209 4.99 -11.24 -13.72
C GLN A 209 5.09 -10.11 -12.68
N LEU A 210 4.13 -10.03 -11.76
CA LEU A 210 4.14 -9.05 -10.67
C LEU A 210 5.32 -9.29 -9.72
N VAL A 211 5.53 -10.55 -9.30
CA VAL A 211 6.62 -10.95 -8.42
C VAL A 211 7.98 -10.68 -9.07
N ASP A 212 8.16 -11.03 -10.35
CA ASP A 212 9.39 -10.77 -11.09
C ASP A 212 9.66 -9.27 -11.23
N GLN A 213 8.63 -8.47 -11.52
CA GLN A 213 8.75 -7.01 -11.55
C GLN A 213 9.25 -6.47 -10.20
N MET A 214 8.67 -6.94 -9.09
CA MET A 214 9.09 -6.54 -7.74
C MET A 214 10.53 -6.97 -7.44
N LYS A 215 10.93 -8.20 -7.81
CA LYS A 215 12.31 -8.69 -7.65
C LYS A 215 13.31 -7.82 -8.40
N CYS A 216 13.06 -7.53 -9.68
CA CYS A 216 13.93 -6.66 -10.48
C CYS A 216 14.06 -5.25 -9.88
N GLU A 217 12.95 -4.66 -9.43
CA GLU A 217 12.96 -3.35 -8.76
C GLU A 217 13.82 -3.37 -7.48
N LEU A 218 13.74 -4.46 -6.71
CA LEU A 218 14.44 -4.60 -5.43
C LEU A 218 15.92 -4.91 -5.59
N ILE A 219 16.30 -5.81 -6.50
CA ILE A 219 17.70 -6.17 -6.76
C ILE A 219 18.52 -4.92 -7.10
N GLY A 220 18.01 -4.04 -7.98
CA GLY A 220 18.71 -2.79 -8.32
C GLY A 220 18.90 -1.81 -7.16
N ARG A 221 18.14 -1.97 -6.06
CA ARG A 221 18.32 -1.14 -4.85
C ARG A 221 19.38 -1.72 -3.91
N LEU A 222 19.58 -3.04 -3.91
CA LEU A 222 20.50 -3.71 -2.99
C LEU A 222 21.97 -3.39 -3.29
N ASP A 223 22.32 -3.12 -4.55
CA ASP A 223 23.68 -2.71 -4.94
C ASP A 223 24.16 -1.42 -4.26
N ASN A 224 23.23 -0.61 -3.73
CA ASN A 224 23.54 0.63 -3.02
C ASN A 224 23.61 0.47 -1.50
N LEU A 225 23.44 -0.75 -0.97
CA LEU A 225 23.54 -1.00 0.46
C LEU A 225 24.97 -0.89 0.93
N ARG A 226 25.15 -0.26 2.10
CA ARG A 226 26.44 -0.14 2.74
C ARG A 226 26.74 -1.41 3.52
N SER A 227 27.94 -1.94 3.32
CA SER A 227 28.47 -3.01 4.15
C SER A 227 28.91 -2.45 5.51
N PHE A 228 28.79 -3.25 6.56
CA PHE A 228 29.24 -2.90 7.90
C PHE A 228 30.05 -4.05 8.52
N ASP A 229 30.83 -3.74 9.56
CA ASP A 229 31.65 -4.71 10.28
C ASP A 229 30.80 -5.42 11.35
N LEU A 230 30.56 -6.72 11.17
CA LEU A 230 29.87 -7.55 12.15
C LEU A 230 30.87 -8.10 13.20
N PRO A 231 30.67 -7.82 14.50
CA PRO A 231 31.54 -8.32 15.56
C PRO A 231 31.62 -9.86 15.58
N ASP A 232 32.82 -10.41 15.81
CA ASP A 232 33.06 -11.87 15.74
C ASP A 232 32.12 -12.69 16.65
N HIS A 233 31.81 -12.18 17.84
CA HIS A 233 30.90 -12.85 18.78
C HIS A 233 29.44 -12.95 18.29
N GLN A 234 29.04 -12.16 17.28
CA GLN A 234 27.69 -12.17 16.71
C GLN A 234 27.59 -13.01 15.43
N ARG A 235 28.72 -13.34 14.80
CA ARG A 235 28.75 -14.02 13.49
C ARG A 235 28.06 -15.38 13.52
N LEU A 236 28.31 -16.18 14.56
CA LEU A 236 27.70 -17.50 14.68
C LEU A 236 26.17 -17.42 14.80
N GLU A 237 25.64 -16.45 15.55
CA GLU A 237 24.20 -16.24 15.63
C GLU A 237 23.63 -15.71 14.31
N PHE A 238 24.34 -14.77 13.68
CA PHE A 238 23.97 -14.22 12.38
C PHE A 238 23.82 -15.30 11.32
N ASP A 239 24.82 -16.15 11.18
CA ASP A 239 24.83 -17.24 10.20
C ASP A 239 23.68 -18.22 10.45
N ALA A 240 23.40 -18.55 11.72
CA ALA A 240 22.29 -19.43 12.09
C ALA A 240 20.92 -18.84 11.72
N ILE A 241 20.68 -17.56 12.01
CA ILE A 241 19.41 -16.90 11.69
C ILE A 241 19.28 -16.66 10.19
N LEU A 242 20.37 -16.27 9.51
CA LEU A 242 20.36 -16.10 8.06
C LEU A 242 20.01 -17.40 7.35
N GLU A 243 20.60 -18.53 7.78
CA GLU A 243 20.31 -19.84 7.21
C GLU A 243 18.83 -20.22 7.40
N GLN A 244 18.27 -19.97 8.59
CA GLN A 244 16.84 -20.16 8.85
C GLN A 244 15.96 -19.29 7.95
N VAL A 245 16.28 -18.00 7.83
CA VAL A 245 15.56 -17.07 6.96
C VAL A 245 15.64 -17.48 5.49
N TYR A 246 16.81 -17.96 5.06
CA TYR A 246 17.01 -18.43 3.69
C TYR A 246 16.20 -19.69 3.38
N GLN A 247 16.08 -20.62 4.34
CA GLN A 247 15.19 -21.78 4.21
C GLN A 247 13.73 -21.37 4.04
N TYR A 248 13.24 -20.42 4.86
CA TYR A 248 11.88 -19.89 4.68
C TYR A 248 11.67 -19.23 3.32
N ALA A 249 12.67 -18.50 2.83
CA ALA A 249 12.62 -17.89 1.51
C ALA A 249 12.47 -18.95 0.41
N GLN A 250 13.25 -20.04 0.46
CA GLN A 250 13.17 -21.14 -0.50
C GLN A 250 11.82 -21.88 -0.47
N GLU A 251 11.18 -21.97 0.70
CA GLU A 251 9.88 -22.63 0.87
C GLU A 251 8.73 -21.80 0.28
N ILE A 252 8.73 -20.49 0.53
CA ILE A 252 7.61 -19.62 0.13
C ILE A 252 7.74 -19.10 -1.31
N GLU A 253 8.96 -18.92 -1.82
CA GLU A 253 9.23 -18.36 -3.15
C GLU A 253 8.49 -19.05 -4.31
N PRO A 254 8.49 -20.40 -4.45
CA PRO A 254 7.78 -21.06 -5.55
C PRO A 254 6.26 -20.84 -5.50
N ASN A 255 5.72 -20.53 -4.32
CA ASN A 255 4.28 -20.31 -4.10
C ASN A 255 3.87 -18.84 -4.25
N LEU A 256 4.83 -17.91 -4.38
CA LEU A 256 4.54 -16.48 -4.47
C LEU A 256 3.64 -16.07 -5.63
N PRO A 257 3.80 -16.59 -6.86
CA PRO A 257 2.89 -16.28 -7.97
C PRO A 257 1.43 -16.58 -7.62
N ARG A 258 1.18 -17.74 -7.02
CA ARG A 258 -0.15 -18.17 -6.57
C ARG A 258 -0.65 -17.33 -5.41
N LEU A 259 0.21 -17.03 -4.43
CA LEU A 259 -0.11 -16.15 -3.29
C LEU A 259 -0.48 -14.74 -3.72
N ALA A 260 0.14 -14.21 -4.78
CA ALA A 260 -0.15 -12.89 -5.31
C ALA A 260 -1.59 -12.74 -5.82
N CYS A 261 -2.26 -13.85 -6.14
CA CYS A 261 -3.68 -13.85 -6.48
C CYS A 261 -4.58 -13.56 -5.27
N PHE A 262 -4.15 -13.91 -4.06
CA PHE A 262 -4.95 -13.86 -2.83
C PHE A 262 -4.56 -12.73 -1.89
N TRP A 263 -3.26 -12.44 -1.82
CA TRP A 263 -2.72 -11.45 -0.91
C TRP A 263 -2.75 -10.06 -1.52
N LYS A 264 -2.73 -9.06 -0.64
CA LYS A 264 -2.60 -7.67 -1.09
C LYS A 264 -1.21 -7.45 -1.72
N PRO A 265 -1.09 -6.64 -2.79
CA PRO A 265 0.19 -6.38 -3.45
C PRO A 265 1.30 -5.91 -2.49
N GLU A 266 0.95 -5.18 -1.43
CA GLU A 266 1.89 -4.70 -0.43
C GLU A 266 2.45 -5.84 0.43
N ALA A 267 1.63 -6.82 0.77
CA ALA A 267 2.07 -8.01 1.52
C ALA A 267 2.99 -8.88 0.65
N VAL A 268 2.62 -9.09 -0.63
CA VAL A 268 3.47 -9.80 -1.60
C VAL A 268 4.81 -9.11 -1.75
N ARG A 269 4.80 -7.78 -1.97
CA ARG A 269 6.00 -6.95 -2.07
C ARG A 269 6.89 -7.07 -0.84
N HIS A 270 6.30 -7.09 0.35
CA HIS A 270 7.05 -7.24 1.60
C HIS A 270 7.75 -8.60 1.69
N VAL A 271 7.07 -9.70 1.36
CA VAL A 271 7.68 -11.04 1.33
C VAL A 271 8.77 -11.13 0.25
N VAL A 272 8.53 -10.59 -0.94
CA VAL A 272 9.55 -10.52 -2.00
C VAL A 272 10.79 -9.76 -1.51
N ALA A 273 10.63 -8.64 -0.80
CA ALA A 273 11.75 -7.90 -0.22
C ALA A 273 12.59 -8.74 0.73
N MET A 274 11.93 -9.49 1.62
CA MET A 274 12.63 -10.37 2.56
C MET A 274 13.39 -11.49 1.85
N ILE A 275 12.79 -12.10 0.82
CA ILE A 275 13.44 -13.15 0.01
C ILE A 275 14.69 -12.61 -0.68
N VAL A 276 14.56 -11.50 -1.42
CA VAL A 276 15.67 -10.94 -2.18
C VAL A 276 16.78 -10.47 -1.22
N ALA A 277 16.42 -9.86 -0.08
CA ALA A 277 17.40 -9.47 0.93
C ALA A 277 18.17 -10.67 1.51
N ALA A 278 17.47 -11.75 1.88
CA ALA A 278 18.10 -12.97 2.39
C ALA A 278 19.04 -13.62 1.36
N GLN A 279 18.58 -13.75 0.11
CA GLN A 279 19.38 -14.29 -1.00
C GLN A 279 20.61 -13.44 -1.28
N TYR A 280 20.46 -12.11 -1.32
CA TYR A 280 21.56 -11.19 -1.53
C TYR A 280 22.61 -11.27 -0.43
N GLN A 281 22.18 -11.27 0.83
CA GLN A 281 23.09 -11.41 1.97
C GLN A 281 23.83 -12.75 1.94
N LYS A 282 23.15 -13.86 1.59
CA LYS A 282 23.80 -15.17 1.42
C LYS A 282 24.87 -15.13 0.33
N HIS A 283 24.55 -14.55 -0.83
CA HIS A 283 25.48 -14.40 -1.94
C HIS A 283 26.74 -13.59 -1.55
N LEU A 284 26.59 -12.53 -0.75
CA LEU A 284 27.72 -11.74 -0.26
C LEU A 284 28.64 -12.52 0.69
N LEU A 285 28.08 -13.42 1.51
CA LEU A 285 28.87 -14.26 2.42
C LEU A 285 29.63 -15.38 1.69
N ASP A 286 29.08 -15.88 0.58
CA ASP A 286 29.72 -16.89 -0.27
C ASP A 286 30.87 -16.30 -1.12
N SER A 287 31.01 -14.97 -1.14
CA SER A 287 32.09 -14.28 -1.84
C SER A 287 33.45 -14.48 -1.15
N ARG A 288 34.55 -14.18 -1.86
CA ARG A 288 35.91 -14.29 -1.29
C ARG A 288 36.15 -13.37 -0.08
N THR A 289 35.38 -12.31 0.03
CA THR A 289 35.45 -11.33 1.12
C THR A 289 34.05 -11.16 1.69
N PRO A 290 33.68 -11.91 2.75
CA PRO A 290 32.33 -11.85 3.31
C PRO A 290 31.93 -10.43 3.66
N GLN A 291 30.75 -10.00 3.20
CA GLN A 291 30.20 -8.68 3.50
C GLN A 291 28.85 -8.81 4.18
N TYR A 292 28.61 -7.95 5.17
CA TYR A 292 27.36 -7.88 5.91
C TYR A 292 26.65 -6.57 5.55
N THR A 293 25.47 -6.67 4.95
CA THR A 293 24.62 -5.53 4.54
C THR A 293 23.30 -5.50 5.29
N ILE A 294 22.93 -6.59 5.96
CA ILE A 294 21.74 -6.71 6.82
C ILE A 294 22.18 -6.86 8.27
N GLU A 295 21.62 -6.06 9.19
CA GLU A 295 21.91 -6.18 10.62
C GLU A 295 21.31 -7.45 11.25
N LEU A 296 21.96 -7.99 12.29
CA LEU A 296 21.48 -9.18 13.03
C LEU A 296 20.05 -9.01 13.56
N ASN A 297 19.72 -7.83 14.11
CA ASN A 297 18.38 -7.57 14.62
C ASN A 297 17.34 -7.50 13.49
N ALA A 298 17.72 -7.02 12.31
CA ALA A 298 16.86 -7.03 11.15
C ALA A 298 16.58 -8.46 10.68
N LEU A 299 17.58 -9.34 10.66
CA LEU A 299 17.38 -10.77 10.36
C LEU A 299 16.42 -11.43 11.36
N ARG A 300 16.52 -11.12 12.66
CA ARG A 300 15.56 -11.61 13.68
C ARG A 300 14.14 -11.16 13.37
N HIS A 301 13.93 -9.93 12.92
CA HIS A 301 12.62 -9.45 12.50
C HIS A 301 12.13 -10.15 11.23
N ILE A 302 12.98 -10.26 10.21
CA ILE A 302 12.67 -10.97 8.96
C ILE A 302 12.24 -12.42 9.25
N SER A 303 12.93 -13.13 10.15
CA SER A 303 12.56 -14.48 10.58
C SER A 303 11.14 -14.55 11.14
N LYS A 304 10.78 -13.64 12.06
CA LYS A 304 9.41 -13.56 12.61
C LYS A 304 8.36 -13.24 11.54
N HIS A 305 8.69 -12.35 10.60
CA HIS A 305 7.78 -11.99 9.51
C HIS A 305 7.58 -13.15 8.53
N PHE A 306 8.61 -13.93 8.22
CA PHE A 306 8.47 -15.15 7.42
C PHE A 306 7.59 -16.19 8.10
N GLN A 307 7.78 -16.39 9.41
CA GLN A 307 6.92 -17.31 10.17
C GLN A 307 5.44 -16.90 10.08
N ALA A 308 5.13 -15.62 10.28
CA ALA A 308 3.77 -15.11 10.12
C ALA A 308 3.24 -15.25 8.69
N ALA A 309 4.10 -15.04 7.67
CA ALA A 309 3.72 -15.22 6.27
C ALA A 309 3.43 -16.70 5.94
N LEU A 310 4.22 -17.64 6.46
CA LEU A 310 4.00 -19.08 6.29
C LEU A 310 2.70 -19.54 6.99
N GLU A 311 2.41 -19.03 8.19
CA GLU A 311 1.13 -19.28 8.86
C GLU A 311 -0.05 -18.79 8.02
N GLN A 312 0.04 -17.58 7.44
CA GLN A 312 -0.97 -17.05 6.53
C GLN A 312 -1.08 -17.87 5.24
N TYR A 313 0.03 -18.35 4.69
CA TYR A 313 0.06 -19.21 3.51
C TYR A 313 -0.67 -20.52 3.78
N ASN A 314 -0.31 -21.21 4.87
CA ASN A 314 -0.95 -22.46 5.29
C ASN A 314 -2.45 -22.28 5.57
N SER A 315 -2.83 -21.15 6.19
CA SER A 315 -4.25 -20.81 6.39
C SER A 315 -4.98 -20.56 5.07
N THR A 316 -4.31 -19.98 4.07
CA THR A 316 -4.88 -19.72 2.75
C THR A 316 -5.04 -21.03 1.98
N GLU A 317 -4.00 -21.86 1.94
CA GLU A 317 -4.01 -23.21 1.34
C GLU A 317 -5.13 -24.08 1.91
N ALA A 318 -5.27 -24.14 3.24
CA ALA A 318 -6.31 -24.91 3.91
C ALA A 318 -7.72 -24.47 3.51
N SER A 319 -7.91 -23.19 3.20
CA SER A 319 -9.20 -22.65 2.75
C SER A 319 -9.54 -22.97 1.29
N LEU A 320 -8.52 -23.22 0.45
CA LEU A 320 -8.68 -23.47 -0.98
C LEU A 320 -8.94 -24.94 -1.31
N CYS A 321 -8.47 -25.87 -0.47
CA CYS A 321 -8.63 -27.31 -0.68
C CYS A 321 -9.38 -27.99 0.49
N PRO A 322 -10.66 -27.67 0.75
CA PRO A 322 -11.42 -28.32 1.82
C PRO A 322 -11.71 -29.81 1.54
N GLU A 323 -11.57 -30.26 0.29
CA GLU A 323 -12.12 -31.54 -0.20
C GLU A 323 -11.22 -32.76 0.07
N ILE A 324 -9.96 -32.58 0.49
CA ILE A 324 -9.01 -33.69 0.69
C ILE A 324 -8.97 -34.16 2.17
N ALA A 325 -9.56 -33.42 3.11
CA ALA A 325 -9.50 -33.72 4.55
C ALA A 325 -10.62 -34.65 5.07
N GLN A 326 -11.44 -35.25 4.20
CA GLN A 326 -12.58 -36.11 4.59
C GLN A 326 -12.45 -37.60 4.25
N ASN A 327 -11.27 -38.09 3.87
CA ASN A 327 -11.01 -39.52 3.69
C ASN A 327 -9.95 -40.03 4.67
#